data_AF-A0A9D7SCE2-F1
#
_entry.id   AF-A0A9D7SCE2-F1
#
_cell.length_a   1.000
_cell.length_b   1.000
_cell.length_c   1.000
_cell.angle_alpha   90.00
_cell.angle_beta   90.00
_cell.angle_gamma   90.00
#
_symmetry.space_group_name_H-M   'P 1'
#
loop_
_entity.id
_entity.type
_entity.pdbx_description
1 polymer ?
#
loop_
_entity_poly.entity_id
_entity_poly.type
_entity_poly.pdbx_seq_one_letter_code
_entity_poly.pdbx_strand_id
1 'polypeptide(L)'
;MSTQTDPQTATETGLDETTLNLVALGAAIGANAERAFRAHQARLEALGVSKEAMIEVVNMALRVKGDPHQMMLALAQATLTEGGGCCGGDCSCEGEGKEKGQGDCGEDCGCK
;
A
#
# COMPACT_ATOMS: atom_id res chain seq x y z
N MET A 1 -25.11 47.24 -8.68
CA MET A 1 -25.79 45.95 -8.91
C MET A 1 -24.70 44.91 -9.11
N SER A 2 -24.51 44.05 -8.12
CA SER A 2 -23.39 43.13 -8.01
C SER A 2 -23.42 42.09 -9.12
N THR A 3 -22.30 41.91 -9.81
CA THR A 3 -22.09 40.87 -10.83
C THR A 3 -22.10 39.50 -10.16
N GLN A 4 -23.04 38.67 -10.57
CA GLN A 4 -23.24 37.31 -10.10
C GLN A 4 -22.12 36.41 -10.68
N THR A 5 -21.17 36.04 -9.83
CA THR A 5 -20.25 34.93 -10.09
C THR A 5 -20.91 33.65 -9.59
N ASP A 6 -20.84 32.61 -10.43
CA ASP A 6 -20.91 31.17 -10.14
C ASP A 6 -22.01 30.42 -10.92
N PRO A 7 -21.61 29.52 -11.83
CA PRO A 7 -22.25 28.24 -11.99
C PRO A 7 -21.39 27.19 -11.27
N GLN A 8 -21.59 27.02 -9.98
CA GLN A 8 -21.15 25.79 -9.32
C GLN A 8 -22.01 24.65 -9.87
N THR A 9 -21.42 23.86 -10.78
CA THR A 9 -21.96 22.60 -11.28
C THR A 9 -22.00 21.58 -10.14
N ALA A 10 -23.02 21.70 -9.30
CA ALA A 10 -23.40 20.66 -8.36
C ALA A 10 -23.92 19.47 -9.18
N THR A 11 -23.12 18.41 -9.25
CA THR A 11 -23.59 17.11 -9.75
C THR A 11 -24.62 16.54 -8.77
N GLU A 12 -25.60 15.75 -9.26
CA GLU A 12 -26.72 15.17 -8.48
C GLU A 12 -26.31 14.38 -7.23
N THR A 13 -25.02 14.12 -7.07
CA THR A 13 -24.37 13.45 -5.93
C THR A 13 -24.14 14.35 -4.71
N GLY A 14 -24.39 15.67 -4.80
CA GLY A 14 -24.16 16.61 -3.70
C GLY A 14 -22.69 16.94 -3.44
N LEU A 15 -21.78 16.44 -4.28
CA LEU A 15 -20.37 16.79 -4.30
C LEU A 15 -20.08 17.71 -5.49
N ASP A 16 -19.17 18.64 -5.32
CA ASP A 16 -18.68 19.47 -6.41
C ASP A 16 -17.67 18.71 -7.28
N GLU A 17 -17.46 19.21 -8.49
CA GLU A 17 -16.57 18.58 -9.46
C GLU A 17 -15.12 18.45 -8.93
N THR A 18 -14.65 19.43 -8.16
CA THR A 18 -13.31 19.38 -7.56
C THR A 18 -13.17 18.19 -6.62
N THR A 19 -14.13 18.01 -5.71
CA THR A 19 -14.13 16.89 -4.77
C THR A 19 -14.18 15.55 -5.51
N LEU A 20 -15.02 15.42 -6.55
CA LEU A 20 -15.09 14.19 -7.34
C LEU A 20 -13.75 13.85 -8.00
N ASN A 21 -13.05 14.84 -8.56
CA ASN A 21 -11.75 14.61 -9.19
C ASN A 21 -10.64 14.32 -8.18
N LEU A 22 -10.67 14.90 -6.98
CA LEU A 22 -9.73 14.56 -5.90
C LEU A 22 -9.92 13.12 -5.43
N VAL A 23 -11.17 12.69 -5.22
CA VAL A 23 -11.49 11.30 -4.87
C VAL A 23 -11.01 10.35 -5.96
N ALA A 24 -11.27 10.67 -7.23
CA ALA A 24 -10.83 9.85 -8.36
C ALA A 24 -9.30 9.79 -8.50
N LEU A 25 -8.58 10.89 -8.24
CA LEU A 25 -7.12 10.94 -8.22
C LEU A 25 -6.54 9.98 -7.17
N GLY A 26 -7.07 10.02 -5.94
CA GLY A 26 -6.67 9.12 -4.86
C GLY A 26 -6.95 7.66 -5.19
N ALA A 27 -8.15 7.36 -5.71
CA ALA A 27 -8.52 6.02 -6.14
C ALA A 27 -7.60 5.49 -7.25
N ALA A 28 -7.22 6.33 -8.22
CA ALA A 28 -6.30 5.96 -9.29
C ALA A 28 -4.92 5.56 -8.77
N ILE A 29 -4.38 6.26 -7.76
CA ILE A 29 -3.13 5.87 -7.08
C ILE A 29 -3.28 4.53 -6.36
N GLY A 30 -4.36 4.36 -5.60
CA GLY A 30 -4.64 3.10 -4.90
C GLY A 30 -4.68 1.90 -5.83
N ALA A 31 -5.27 2.09 -7.02
CA ALA A 31 -5.42 1.05 -8.05
C ALA A 31 -4.24 0.94 -9.04
N ASN A 32 -3.19 1.77 -8.92
CA ASN A 32 -2.11 1.90 -9.91
C ASN A 32 -2.61 2.22 -11.35
N ALA A 33 -3.69 2.97 -11.48
CA ALA A 33 -4.32 3.27 -12.76
C ALA A 33 -3.74 4.57 -13.38
N GLU A 34 -2.55 4.47 -13.98
CA GLU A 34 -1.79 5.64 -14.48
C GLU A 34 -2.60 6.55 -15.43
N ARG A 35 -3.32 5.95 -16.39
CA ARG A 35 -4.13 6.73 -17.34
C ARG A 35 -5.21 7.55 -16.63
N ALA A 36 -5.87 6.96 -15.63
CA ALA A 36 -6.89 7.65 -14.85
C ALA A 36 -6.27 8.76 -13.98
N PHE A 37 -5.12 8.47 -13.35
CA PHE A 37 -4.38 9.45 -12.57
C PHE A 37 -4.06 10.71 -13.40
N ARG A 38 -3.49 10.54 -14.59
CA ARG A 38 -3.16 11.67 -15.49
C ARG A 38 -4.38 12.48 -15.90
N ALA A 39 -5.49 11.79 -16.19
CA ALA A 39 -6.74 12.47 -16.58
C ALA A 39 -7.31 13.34 -15.44
N HIS A 40 -7.36 12.80 -14.23
CA HIS A 40 -7.88 13.55 -13.07
C HIS A 40 -6.91 14.63 -12.57
N GLN A 41 -5.60 14.40 -12.65
CA GLN A 41 -4.60 15.44 -12.38
C GLN A 41 -4.79 16.63 -13.33
N ALA A 42 -4.86 16.39 -14.64
CA ALA A 42 -5.03 17.46 -15.63
C ALA A 42 -6.35 18.22 -15.43
N ARG A 43 -7.43 17.51 -15.02
CA ARG A 43 -8.71 18.15 -14.69
C ARG A 43 -8.60 19.03 -13.44
N LEU A 44 -7.92 18.57 -12.39
CA LEU A 44 -7.69 19.33 -11.16
C LEU A 44 -6.81 20.57 -11.39
N GLU A 45 -5.79 20.45 -12.24
CA GLU A 45 -4.98 21.59 -12.68
C GLU A 45 -5.85 22.63 -13.42
N ALA A 46 -6.75 22.19 -14.30
CA ALA A 46 -7.68 23.09 -14.99
C ALA A 46 -8.72 23.74 -14.05
N LEU A 47 -9.06 23.08 -12.94
CA LEU A 47 -9.92 23.63 -11.87
C LEU A 47 -9.16 24.53 -10.89
N GLY A 48 -7.85 24.71 -11.07
CA GLY A 48 -7.02 25.60 -10.23
C GLY A 48 -6.63 25.00 -8.88
N VAL A 49 -6.75 23.69 -8.70
CA VAL A 49 -6.33 23.01 -7.48
C VAL A 49 -4.81 23.04 -7.36
N SER A 50 -4.30 23.34 -6.16
CA SER A 50 -2.86 23.39 -5.92
C SER A 50 -2.22 22.00 -5.96
N LYS A 51 -0.94 21.95 -6.34
CA LYS A 51 -0.17 20.69 -6.35
C LYS A 51 -0.04 20.12 -4.95
N GLU A 52 0.04 20.97 -3.93
CA GLU A 52 0.14 20.59 -2.53
C GLU A 52 -1.10 19.80 -2.08
N ALA A 53 -2.30 20.27 -2.44
CA ALA A 53 -3.54 19.56 -2.15
C ALA A 53 -3.61 18.20 -2.86
N MET A 54 -3.19 18.15 -4.14
CA MET A 54 -3.11 16.89 -4.88
C MET A 54 -2.12 15.91 -4.23
N ILE A 55 -0.95 16.38 -3.79
CA ILE A 55 0.06 15.59 -3.09
C ILE A 55 -0.49 15.03 -1.77
N GLU A 56 -1.27 15.82 -1.02
CA GLU A 56 -1.89 15.36 0.22
C GLU A 56 -2.86 14.20 -0.03
N VAL A 57 -3.70 14.30 -1.07
CA VAL A 57 -4.60 13.22 -1.50
C VAL A 57 -3.82 11.96 -1.90
N VAL A 58 -2.74 12.12 -2.67
CA VAL A 58 -1.87 11.00 -3.08
C VAL A 58 -1.28 10.32 -1.84
N ASN A 59 -0.73 11.08 -0.91
CA ASN A 59 -0.15 10.54 0.32
C ASN A 59 -1.18 9.82 1.18
N MET A 60 -2.41 10.34 1.25
CA MET A 60 -3.51 9.69 1.95
C MET A 60 -3.86 8.34 1.30
N ALA A 61 -3.99 8.30 -0.03
CA ALA A 61 -4.25 7.07 -0.77
C ALA A 61 -3.14 6.02 -0.60
N LEU A 62 -1.87 6.45 -0.56
CA LEU A 62 -0.73 5.57 -0.31
C LEU A 62 -0.76 4.95 1.09
N ARG A 63 -1.19 5.70 2.12
CA ARG A 63 -1.37 5.15 3.47
C ARG A 63 -2.44 4.06 3.50
N VAL A 64 -3.59 4.30 2.85
CA VAL A 64 -4.69 3.30 2.75
C VAL A 64 -4.23 2.05 2.00
N LYS A 65 -3.40 2.21 0.96
CA LYS A 65 -2.79 1.09 0.22
C LYS A 65 -1.70 0.36 1.02
N GLY A 66 -1.10 1.00 2.02
CA GLY A 66 0.01 0.45 2.80
C GLY A 66 -0.32 -0.87 3.48
N ASP A 67 -1.47 -0.94 4.16
CA ASP A 67 -1.90 -2.12 4.91
C ASP A 67 -2.06 -3.38 4.03
N PRO A 68 -2.84 -3.37 2.93
CA PRO A 68 -2.95 -4.54 2.06
C PRO A 68 -1.62 -4.88 1.38
N HIS A 69 -0.75 -3.89 1.13
CA HIS A 69 0.59 -4.17 0.60
C HIS A 69 1.44 -4.97 1.60
N GLN A 70 1.44 -4.60 2.88
CA GLN A 70 2.15 -5.34 3.93
C GLN A 70 1.60 -6.77 4.10
N MET A 71 0.28 -6.94 4.03
CA MET A 71 -0.34 -8.28 4.06
C MET A 71 0.14 -9.16 2.91
N MET A 72 0.23 -8.61 1.69
CA MET A 72 0.75 -9.34 0.54
C MET A 72 2.22 -9.69 0.67
N LEU A 73 3.05 -8.82 1.28
CA LEU A 73 4.45 -9.14 1.57
C LEU A 73 4.57 -10.27 2.59
N ALA A 74 3.77 -10.25 3.66
CA ALA A 74 3.75 -11.33 4.66
C ALA A 74 3.34 -12.66 4.03
N LEU A 75 2.34 -12.65 3.14
CA LEU A 75 1.93 -13.83 2.37
C LEU A 75 3.06 -14.33 1.46
N ALA A 76 3.71 -13.43 0.72
CA ALA A 76 4.84 -13.77 -0.14
C ALA A 76 5.98 -14.39 0.67
N GLN A 77 6.29 -13.84 1.84
CA GLN A 77 7.29 -14.41 2.74
C GLN A 77 6.89 -15.81 3.18
N ALA A 78 5.68 -16.01 3.72
CA ALA A 78 5.21 -17.32 4.17
C ALA A 78 5.25 -18.36 3.04
N THR A 79 4.83 -18.00 1.82
CA THR A 79 4.71 -18.92 0.70
C THR A 79 6.01 -19.20 -0.06
N LEU A 80 6.93 -18.22 -0.12
CA LEU A 80 8.18 -18.33 -0.88
C LEU A 80 9.39 -18.68 0.01
N THR A 81 9.27 -18.57 1.33
CA THR A 81 10.33 -18.97 2.28
C THR A 81 10.08 -20.32 2.96
N GLU A 82 8.94 -20.98 2.71
CA GLU A 82 8.77 -22.41 2.96
C GLU A 82 9.58 -23.23 1.95
N GLY A 83 10.89 -23.26 2.19
CA GLY A 83 11.89 -23.95 1.37
C GLY A 83 13.33 -23.89 1.90
N GLY A 84 13.62 -23.35 3.10
CA GLY A 84 14.96 -23.51 3.68
C GLY A 84 15.30 -22.70 4.95
N GLY A 85 15.45 -23.43 6.07
CA GLY A 85 16.21 -23.09 7.29
C GLY A 85 15.39 -22.43 8.41
N CYS A 86 15.17 -22.97 9.62
CA CYS A 86 15.95 -23.88 10.49
C CYS A 86 15.17 -25.14 10.95
N CYS A 87 13.96 -25.42 10.45
CA CYS A 87 13.13 -26.54 10.99
C CYS A 87 12.37 -27.32 9.90
N GLY A 88 13.06 -27.97 8.96
CA GLY A 88 12.44 -28.70 7.85
C GLY A 88 13.03 -30.09 7.69
N GLY A 89 12.55 -31.03 8.50
CA GLY A 89 12.94 -32.45 8.48
C GLY A 89 13.35 -32.87 9.88
N ASP A 90 12.59 -33.81 10.46
CA ASP A 90 12.82 -34.48 11.75
C ASP A 90 14.06 -34.00 12.51
N CYS A 91 13.95 -32.89 13.25
CA CYS A 91 14.84 -32.65 14.37
C CYS A 91 14.46 -33.68 15.44
N SER A 92 14.92 -34.91 15.24
CA SER A 92 14.98 -35.95 16.26
C SER A 92 16.00 -35.51 17.30
N CYS A 93 15.63 -34.52 18.12
CA CYS A 93 16.31 -34.19 19.38
C CYS A 93 15.99 -35.24 20.47
N GLU A 94 15.23 -36.28 20.13
CA GLU A 94 14.94 -37.40 21.02
C GLU A 94 15.98 -38.51 20.79
N GLY A 95 17.05 -38.48 21.58
CA GLY A 95 17.84 -39.69 21.84
C GLY A 95 19.34 -39.52 22.00
N GLU A 96 19.95 -38.46 21.48
CA GLU A 96 21.40 -38.31 21.55
C GLU A 96 21.77 -36.97 22.18
N GLY A 97 22.30 -37.02 23.40
CA GLY A 97 22.80 -35.87 24.15
C GLY A 97 23.98 -35.20 23.46
N LYS A 98 23.71 -34.50 22.37
CA LYS A 98 24.70 -33.66 21.68
C LYS A 98 24.58 -32.23 22.16
N GLU A 99 25.69 -31.72 22.64
CA GLU A 99 25.84 -30.34 23.10
C GLU A 99 25.85 -29.36 21.90
N LYS A 100 25.53 -28.09 22.19
CA LYS A 100 25.57 -26.98 21.22
C LYS A 100 26.92 -26.98 20.48
N GLY A 101 26.86 -27.06 19.14
CA GLY A 101 28.04 -26.95 18.28
C GLY A 101 28.58 -28.27 17.72
N GLN A 102 27.91 -29.42 17.92
CA GLN A 102 28.31 -30.68 17.27
C GLN A 102 27.18 -31.31 16.43
N GLY A 103 27.09 -30.85 15.18
CA GLY A 103 26.17 -31.32 14.15
C GLY A 103 25.99 -30.24 13.08
N ASP A 104 25.45 -30.60 11.92
CA ASP A 104 25.11 -29.72 10.77
C ASP A 104 23.96 -28.74 11.09
N CYS A 105 23.97 -28.18 12.30
CA CYS A 105 23.07 -27.14 12.76
C CYS A 105 23.97 -25.99 13.18
N GLY A 106 24.10 -25.01 12.28
CA GLY A 106 24.97 -23.85 12.46
C GLY A 106 24.75 -23.17 13.81
N GLU A 107 25.83 -22.62 14.36
CA GLU A 107 25.94 -22.03 15.71
C GLU A 107 24.94 -20.91 16.04
N ASP A 108 24.16 -20.43 15.06
CA ASP A 108 23.17 -19.36 15.19
C ASP A 108 21.72 -19.83 15.44
N CYS A 109 21.42 -21.13 15.55
CA CYS A 109 20.08 -21.55 16.01
C CYS A 109 19.98 -21.32 17.54
N GLY A 110 19.51 -20.12 17.90
CA GLY A 110 19.25 -19.64 19.26
C GLY A 110 18.11 -20.37 19.97
N CYS A 111 18.27 -21.67 20.19
CA CYS A 111 17.44 -22.44 21.11
C CYS A 111 17.77 -21.97 22.55
N LYS A 112 16.81 -21.29 23.19
CA LYS A 112 16.83 -20.94 24.62
C LYS A 112 16.54 -22.17 25.46
#